data_AF-A0A9E5I669-F1
#
_entry.id   AF-A0A9E5I669-F1
#
_cell.length_a   1.000
_cell.length_b   1.000
_cell.length_c   1.000
_cell.angle_alpha   90.00
_cell.angle_beta   90.00
_cell.angle_gamma   90.00
#
_symmetry.space_group_name_H-M   'P 1'
#
loop_
_entity.id
_entity.type
_entity.pdbx_description
1 polymer ?
#
loop_
_entity_poly.entity_id
_entity_poly.type
_entity_poly.pdbx_seq_one_letter_code
_entity_poly.pdbx_strand_id
1 'polypeptide(L)'
;TDGGTLGIDVGGTDNDIVILLMNNGAVSRWASGDHFGSSSAQAVMGPKGGAAVDATMKNRDFNVYVWNKGAKLGVNFGGFDVNLNNEANADYYDKPLVSAKDILNGAAKVPDSKKDALARLYDLLK
;
A
#
# COMPACT_ATOMS: atom_id res chain seq x y z
N THR A 1 5.37 -12.66 20.53
CA THR A 1 6.77 -12.66 20.10
C THR A 1 6.87 -13.50 18.85
N ASP A 2 6.74 -12.88 17.68
CA ASP A 2 7.22 -13.43 16.42
C ASP A 2 8.17 -12.37 15.84
N GLY A 3 9.42 -12.44 16.28
CA GLY A 3 10.51 -11.57 15.88
C GLY A 3 11.09 -11.99 14.53
N GLY A 4 10.25 -12.02 13.49
CA GLY A 4 10.68 -12.06 12.11
C GLY A 4 10.61 -10.65 11.53
N THR A 5 11.53 -10.30 10.62
CA THR A 5 11.49 -9.02 9.91
C THR A 5 10.12 -8.86 9.22
N LEU A 6 9.28 -7.97 9.74
CA LEU A 6 8.04 -7.54 9.12
C LEU A 6 8.40 -6.44 8.12
N GLY A 7 8.29 -6.75 6.84
CA GLY A 7 8.73 -5.86 5.78
C GLY A 7 8.73 -6.54 4.42
N ILE A 8 8.89 -5.69 3.40
CA ILE A 8 9.14 -6.13 2.03
C ILE A 8 10.64 -5.97 1.82
N ASP A 9 11.38 -7.06 2.02
CA ASP A 9 12.82 -7.06 1.75
C ASP A 9 13.02 -7.37 0.27
N VAL A 10 13.40 -6.34 -0.47
CA VAL A 10 13.74 -6.44 -1.88
C VAL A 10 15.25 -6.23 -2.01
N GLY A 11 15.95 -7.19 -2.62
CA GLY A 11 17.40 -7.06 -2.84
C GLY A 11 17.73 -5.89 -3.79
N GLY A 12 18.44 -4.87 -3.28
CA GLY A 12 18.83 -3.66 -4.01
C GLY A 12 18.25 -2.38 -3.37
N THR A 13 18.84 -1.20 -3.65
CA THR A 13 18.57 0.03 -2.90
C THR A 13 17.43 0.93 -3.41
N ASP A 14 16.77 0.60 -4.53
CA ASP A 14 15.74 1.46 -5.13
C ASP A 14 14.56 0.61 -5.63
N ASN A 15 13.50 0.51 -4.82
CA ASN A 15 12.31 -0.27 -5.15
C ASN A 15 11.06 0.59 -5.00
N ASP A 16 10.32 0.74 -6.10
CA ASP A 16 8.98 1.32 -6.06
C ASP A 16 7.97 0.19 -5.84
N ILE A 17 7.04 0.37 -4.90
CA ILE A 17 6.06 -0.65 -4.52
C ILE A 17 4.65 -0.12 -4.74
N VAL A 18 3.81 -0.92 -5.40
CA VAL A 18 2.37 -0.68 -5.56
C VAL A 18 1.62 -1.75 -4.79
N ILE A 19 0.74 -1.35 -3.87
CA ILE A 19 -0.11 -2.28 -3.12
C ILE A 19 -1.54 -2.17 -3.65
N LEU A 20 -2.11 -3.28 -4.09
CA LEU A 20 -3.49 -3.37 -4.54
C LEU A 20 -4.32 -4.04 -3.45
N LEU A 21 -5.28 -3.31 -2.87
CA LEU A 21 -6.29 -3.85 -1.97
C LEU A 21 -7.42 -4.43 -2.82
N MET A 22 -7.62 -5.74 -2.75
CA MET A 22 -8.41 -6.48 -3.74
C MET A 22 -9.89 -6.61 -3.38
N ASN A 23 -10.25 -6.38 -2.11
CA ASN A 23 -11.62 -6.48 -1.64
C ASN A 23 -11.93 -5.46 -0.53
N ASN A 24 -13.22 -5.22 -0.29
CA ASN A 24 -13.68 -4.24 0.70
C ASN A 24 -13.27 -4.59 2.14
N GLY A 25 -13.11 -5.88 2.46
CA GLY A 25 -12.60 -6.32 3.75
C GLY A 25 -11.16 -5.83 3.97
N ALA A 26 -10.29 -6.03 2.98
CA ALA A 26 -8.92 -5.53 3.00
C ALA A 26 -8.86 -3.99 3.11
N VAL A 27 -9.73 -3.27 2.37
CA VAL A 27 -9.84 -1.80 2.50
C VAL A 27 -10.25 -1.39 3.91
N SER A 28 -11.22 -2.08 4.51
CA SER A 28 -11.68 -1.77 5.88
C SER A 28 -10.60 -2.05 6.93
N ARG A 29 -9.87 -3.15 6.78
CA ARG A 29 -8.75 -3.52 7.66
C ARG A 29 -7.62 -2.50 7.54
N TRP A 30 -7.25 -2.13 6.31
CA TRP A 30 -6.28 -1.05 6.05
C TRP A 30 -6.71 0.26 6.69
N ALA A 31 -7.97 0.66 6.51
CA ALA A 31 -8.52 1.88 7.08
C ALA A 31 -8.57 1.88 8.62
N SER A 32 -8.39 0.72 9.25
CA SER A 32 -8.38 0.54 10.71
C SER A 32 -6.97 0.37 11.28
N GLY A 33 -5.94 0.34 10.42
CA GLY A 33 -4.55 0.15 10.85
C GLY A 33 -4.21 -1.29 11.21
N ASP A 34 -4.90 -2.25 10.60
CA ASP A 34 -4.68 -3.68 10.88
C ASP A 34 -3.29 -4.16 10.45
N HIS A 35 -2.91 -5.29 11.07
CA HIS A 35 -1.80 -6.13 10.62
C HIS A 35 -2.20 -7.00 9.42
N PHE A 36 -1.32 -7.06 8.43
CA PHE A 36 -1.44 -7.90 7.25
C PHE A 36 -0.27 -8.89 7.18
N GLY A 37 -0.53 -10.14 7.56
CA GLY A 37 0.48 -11.20 7.54
C GLY A 37 0.71 -11.82 6.17
N SER A 38 1.76 -12.65 6.06
CA SER A 38 2.13 -13.41 4.85
C SER A 38 1.06 -14.38 4.33
N SER A 39 0.08 -14.77 5.15
CA SER A 39 -1.05 -15.60 4.70
C SER A 39 -2.12 -14.79 3.95
N SER A 40 -2.24 -13.50 4.26
CA SER A 40 -3.20 -12.59 3.62
C SER A 40 -2.71 -11.98 2.31
N ALA A 41 -1.43 -12.21 1.96
CA ALA A 41 -0.85 -11.65 0.76
C ALA A 41 0.39 -12.30 0.21
N GLN A 42 0.64 -11.97 -1.05
CA GLN A 42 1.87 -12.31 -1.72
C GLN A 42 2.41 -11.09 -2.46
N ALA A 43 3.74 -11.02 -2.52
CA ALA A 43 4.45 -10.08 -3.35
C ALA A 43 4.71 -10.67 -4.74
N VAL A 44 4.39 -9.87 -5.76
CA VAL A 44 4.56 -10.15 -7.18
C VAL A 44 5.66 -9.21 -7.69
N MET A 45 6.69 -9.80 -8.30
CA MET A 45 7.76 -9.08 -8.98
C MET A 45 7.28 -8.62 -10.37
N GLY A 46 7.69 -7.41 -10.81
CA GLY A 46 7.09 -6.64 -11.90
C GLY A 46 6.97 -7.27 -13.31
N PRO A 47 6.57 -6.54 -14.36
CA PRO A 47 6.18 -7.12 -15.67
C PRO A 47 7.38 -7.75 -16.39
N LYS A 48 8.61 -7.40 -15.97
CA LYS A 48 9.86 -7.94 -16.49
C LYS A 48 10.47 -9.02 -15.57
N GLY A 49 9.92 -9.21 -14.38
CA GLY A 49 10.46 -10.06 -13.32
C GLY A 49 9.46 -11.10 -12.86
N GLY A 50 9.18 -12.10 -13.70
CA GLY A 50 9.00 -13.50 -13.30
C GLY A 50 8.03 -13.94 -12.18
N ALA A 51 7.21 -13.08 -11.56
CA ALA A 51 6.13 -13.57 -10.71
C ALA A 51 4.88 -13.74 -11.57
N ALA A 52 4.48 -15.00 -11.77
CA ALA A 52 3.32 -15.35 -12.55
C ALA A 52 2.08 -14.69 -11.94
N VAL A 53 1.39 -13.86 -12.73
CA VAL A 53 0.00 -13.51 -12.42
C VAL A 53 -0.77 -14.82 -12.29
N ASP A 54 -1.22 -15.13 -11.07
CA ASP A 54 -1.93 -16.38 -10.81
C ASP A 54 -3.43 -16.14 -10.63
N ALA A 55 -4.22 -17.18 -10.92
CA ALA A 55 -5.69 -17.10 -10.88
C ALA A 55 -6.26 -16.85 -9.47
N THR A 56 -5.45 -16.99 -8.42
CA THR A 56 -5.86 -16.79 -7.02
C THR A 56 -5.67 -15.34 -6.58
N MET A 57 -4.90 -14.52 -7.31
CA MET A 57 -4.67 -13.10 -6.98
C MET A 57 -5.95 -12.30 -6.77
N LYS A 58 -7.03 -12.62 -7.50
CA LYS A 58 -8.35 -12.00 -7.37
C LYS A 58 -9.08 -12.34 -6.06
N ASN A 59 -8.69 -13.42 -5.39
CA ASN A 59 -9.32 -13.91 -4.17
C ASN A 59 -8.55 -13.51 -2.90
N ARG A 60 -7.42 -12.80 -3.03
CA ARG A 60 -6.58 -12.38 -1.91
C ARG A 60 -7.09 -11.08 -1.29
N ASP A 61 -6.58 -10.72 -0.12
CA ASP A 61 -6.86 -9.41 0.48
C ASP A 61 -6.05 -8.31 -0.21
N PHE A 62 -4.78 -8.58 -0.53
CA PHE A 62 -3.97 -7.65 -1.29
C PHE A 62 -2.92 -8.34 -2.17
N ASN A 63 -2.45 -7.60 -3.17
CA ASN A 63 -1.29 -7.96 -3.97
C ASN A 63 -0.26 -6.84 -3.88
N VAL A 64 0.98 -7.19 -3.61
CA VAL A 64 2.10 -6.24 -3.62
C VAL A 64 2.83 -6.39 -4.93
N TYR A 65 3.09 -5.30 -5.61
CA TYR A 65 3.80 -5.28 -6.86
C TYR A 65 5.07 -4.44 -6.72
N VAL A 66 6.22 -5.05 -7.01
CA VAL A 66 7.51 -4.40 -6.83
C VAL A 66 8.11 -4.09 -8.20
N TRP A 67 8.39 -2.81 -8.45
CA TRP A 67 9.13 -2.36 -9.62
C TRP A 67 10.60 -2.15 -9.24
N ASN A 68 11.45 -3.08 -9.68
CA ASN A 68 12.90 -2.98 -9.57
C ASN A 68 13.54 -2.76 -10.95
N LYS A 69 14.51 -1.84 -11.06
CA LYS A 69 15.37 -1.74 -12.25
C LYS A 69 16.57 -2.71 -12.22
N GLY A 70 16.81 -3.43 -11.12
CA GLY A 70 18.04 -4.22 -10.95
C GLY A 70 18.00 -5.51 -10.10
N ALA A 71 16.86 -5.95 -9.55
CA ALA A 71 16.84 -7.08 -8.63
C ALA A 71 16.97 -8.44 -9.34
N LYS A 72 18.20 -8.98 -9.32
CA LYS A 72 18.51 -10.40 -9.62
C LYS A 72 18.35 -11.31 -8.39
N LEU A 73 17.86 -10.78 -7.27
CA LEU A 73 17.68 -11.47 -5.99
C LEU A 73 16.22 -11.30 -5.56
N GLY A 74 15.56 -12.39 -5.19
CA GLY A 74 14.10 -12.46 -5.02
C GLY A 74 13.51 -11.49 -3.98
N VAL A 75 12.18 -11.43 -3.95
CA VAL A 75 11.42 -10.67 -2.95
C VAL A 75 11.03 -11.59 -1.80
N ASN A 76 11.32 -11.19 -0.57
CA ASN A 76 10.75 -11.82 0.62
C ASN A 76 9.61 -10.97 1.17
N PHE A 77 8.50 -11.61 1.53
CA PHE A 77 7.32 -10.93 2.08
C PHE A 77 6.91 -11.57 3.41
N GLY A 78 7.14 -10.84 4.51
CA GLY A 78 6.73 -11.28 5.85
C GLY A 78 5.33 -10.80 6.25
N GLY A 79 4.79 -9.80 5.55
CA GLY A 79 3.64 -9.01 6.01
C GLY A 79 4.04 -7.56 6.32
N PHE A 80 3.06 -6.74 6.68
CA PHE A 80 3.28 -5.36 7.16
C PHE A 80 2.18 -4.93 8.14
N ASP A 81 2.52 -3.94 8.96
CA ASP A 81 1.57 -3.23 9.81
C ASP A 81 1.18 -1.90 9.16
N VAL A 82 -0.13 -1.60 9.15
CA VAL A 82 -0.61 -0.30 8.67
C VAL A 82 -0.65 0.67 9.84
N ASN A 83 0.31 1.60 9.90
CA ASN A 83 0.30 2.65 10.91
C ASN A 83 -0.44 3.89 10.39
N LEU A 84 -1.54 4.26 11.05
CA LEU A 84 -2.33 5.43 10.68
C LEU A 84 -1.87 6.65 11.48
N ASN A 85 -1.48 7.71 10.77
CA ASN A 85 -1.09 8.97 11.38
C ASN A 85 -2.25 9.98 11.28
N ASN A 86 -3.06 10.05 12.33
CA ASN A 86 -4.26 10.89 12.35
C ASN A 86 -3.92 12.38 12.45
N GLU A 87 -2.80 12.71 13.08
CA GLU A 87 -2.28 14.08 13.17
C GLU A 87 -1.89 14.59 11.78
N ALA A 88 -1.15 13.80 11.02
CA ALA A 88 -0.80 14.14 9.63
C ALA A 88 -2.03 14.23 8.72
N ASN A 89 -3.04 13.39 8.94
CA ASN A 89 -4.32 13.52 8.24
C ASN A 89 -4.99 14.86 8.58
N ALA A 90 -5.03 15.22 9.86
CA ALA A 90 -5.65 16.48 10.29
C ALA A 90 -4.94 17.70 9.69
N ASP A 91 -3.60 17.67 9.67
CA ASP A 91 -2.76 18.72 9.10
C ASP A 91 -2.93 18.81 7.58
N TYR A 92 -3.03 17.68 6.87
CA TYR A 92 -3.21 17.69 5.42
C TYR A 92 -4.59 18.23 5.01
N TYR A 93 -5.63 17.86 5.76
CA TYR A 93 -7.02 18.21 5.47
C TYR A 93 -7.50 19.51 6.14
N ASP A 94 -6.61 20.23 6.85
CA ASP A 94 -6.94 21.44 7.62
C ASP A 94 -8.16 21.25 8.55
N LYS A 95 -8.34 20.02 9.08
CA LYS A 95 -9.52 19.62 9.85
C LYS A 95 -9.16 18.59 10.92
N PRO A 96 -9.60 18.78 12.19
CA PRO A 96 -9.34 17.80 13.22
C PRO A 96 -10.10 16.48 12.95
N LEU A 97 -9.56 15.38 13.49
CA LEU A 97 -10.19 14.06 13.53
C LEU A 97 -10.52 13.48 12.14
N VAL A 98 -9.73 13.78 11.11
CA VAL A 98 -9.86 13.11 9.81
C VAL A 98 -9.24 11.72 9.90
N SER A 99 -10.08 10.68 9.82
CA SER A 99 -9.63 9.29 9.85
C SER A 99 -9.22 8.80 8.46
N ALA A 100 -8.40 7.74 8.40
CA ALA A 100 -8.11 7.05 7.15
C ALA A 100 -9.38 6.53 6.46
N LYS A 101 -10.39 6.14 7.25
CA LYS A 101 -11.69 5.70 6.72
C LYS A 101 -12.46 6.83 6.04
N ASP A 102 -12.41 8.05 6.57
CA ASP A 102 -13.04 9.21 5.94
C ASP A 102 -12.37 9.55 4.60
N ILE A 103 -11.05 9.41 4.55
CA ILE A 103 -10.24 9.63 3.35
C ILE A 103 -10.59 8.59 2.27
N LEU A 104 -10.54 7.31 2.61
CA LEU A 104 -10.75 6.22 1.67
C LEU A 104 -12.20 6.15 1.14
N ASN A 105 -13.18 6.59 1.94
CA ASN A 105 -14.57 6.68 1.49
C ASN A 105 -14.90 8.00 0.77
N GLY A 106 -13.93 8.91 0.60
CA GLY A 106 -14.13 10.21 -0.02
C GLY A 106 -14.98 11.19 0.80
N ALA A 107 -15.19 10.92 2.10
CA ALA A 107 -15.91 11.80 3.01
C ALA A 107 -15.06 13.02 3.42
N ALA A 108 -13.73 12.89 3.40
CA ALA A 108 -12.80 13.99 3.63
C ALA A 108 -12.61 14.82 2.34
N LYS A 109 -13.21 16.02 2.31
CA LYS A 109 -13.01 16.96 1.20
C LYS A 109 -11.59 17.50 1.22
N VAL A 110 -10.85 17.28 0.13
CA VAL A 110 -9.48 17.82 -0.04
C VAL A 110 -9.54 19.36 -0.07
N PRO A 111 -8.75 20.07 0.76
CA PRO A 111 -8.68 21.53 0.75
C PRO A 111 -8.23 22.07 -0.61
N ASP A 112 -8.77 23.22 -1.03
CA ASP A 112 -8.49 23.79 -2.35
C ASP A 112 -7.00 24.05 -2.56
N SER A 113 -6.28 24.48 -1.51
CA SER A 113 -4.82 24.71 -1.51
C SER A 113 -3.98 23.45 -1.74
N LYS A 114 -4.56 22.25 -1.61
CA LYS A 114 -3.86 20.96 -1.72
C LYS A 114 -4.20 20.20 -3.02
N LYS A 115 -5.21 20.65 -3.77
CA LYS A 115 -5.69 19.96 -4.98
C LYS A 115 -4.62 19.86 -6.07
N ASP A 116 -3.83 20.91 -6.27
CA ASP A 116 -2.78 20.93 -7.30
C ASP A 116 -1.68 19.89 -7.03
N ALA A 117 -1.27 19.74 -5.77
CA ALA A 117 -0.30 18.73 -5.37
C ALA A 117 -0.82 17.31 -5.64
N LEU A 118 -2.09 17.06 -5.30
CA LEU A 118 -2.74 15.79 -5.56
C LEU A 118 -2.91 15.52 -7.06
N ALA A 119 -3.30 16.52 -7.84
CA ALA A 119 -3.41 16.42 -9.30
C ALA A 119 -2.06 16.07 -9.95
N ARG A 120 -0.97 16.68 -9.47
CA ARG A 120 0.39 16.34 -9.93
C ARG A 120 0.76 14.90 -9.61
N LEU A 121 0.42 14.40 -8.41
CA LEU A 121 0.64 12.99 -8.06
C LEU A 121 -0.12 12.04 -9.00
N TYR A 122 -1.39 12.35 -9.30
CA TYR A 122 -2.16 11.56 -10.26
C TYR A 122 -1.60 11.60 -11.68
N ASP A 123 -1.05 12.72 -12.10
CA ASP A 123 -0.43 12.85 -13.42
C ASP A 123 0.86 12.02 -13.55
N LEU A 124 1.62 11.87 -12.45
CA LEU A 124 2.77 10.96 -12.40
C LEU A 124 2.41 9.48 -12.53
N LEU A 125 1.14 9.12 -12.29
CA LEU A 125 0.64 7.73 -12.35
C LEU A 125 0.05 7.36 -13.73
N LYS A 126 -0.07 8.32 -14.66
CA LYS A 126 -0.53 8.09 -16.04
C LYS A 126 0.63 7.75 -16.97
#